data_AF-A0A2A3GMZ4-F1
#
_entry.id   AF-A0A2A3GMZ4-F1
#
_cell.length_a   1.000
_cell.length_b   1.000
_cell.length_c   1.000
_cell.angle_alpha   90.00
_cell.angle_beta   90.00
_cell.angle_gamma   90.00
#
_symmetry.space_group_name_H-M   'P 1'
#
loop_
_entity.id
_entity.type
_entity.pdbx_description
1 polymer ?
#
loop_
_entity_poly.entity_id
_entity_poly.type
_entity_poly.pdbx_seq_one_letter_code
_entity_poly.pdbx_strand_id
1 'polypeptide(L)'
;MDNNTGRLTLALDDLFANMSEILADMTPEQRTKLRDAVPAGFQDQIRAATTDTEAMLMAGIEATTGLRGKAHVPPSGVPDWLRLGALDELARLMAGTGRTCIHNPSFYRPQPIFAAAHKPGLVVCGRCLAMLIVRGENSKVCDGCGHTCTGPENKDGIHETVVMIGGLAYSAGMCRDCLRQCEAL
;
A
#
# COMPACT_ATOMS: atom_id res chain seq x y z
N MET A 1 -15.06 -26.40 -5.45
CA MET A 1 -14.07 -25.84 -6.38
C MET A 1 -13.91 -24.39 -5.97
N ASP A 2 -13.06 -24.12 -4.98
CA ASP A 2 -12.93 -22.79 -4.40
C ASP A 2 -11.56 -22.23 -4.79
N ASN A 3 -11.47 -21.75 -6.03
CA ASN A 3 -10.31 -21.03 -6.57
C ASN A 3 -10.29 -19.59 -6.04
N ASN A 4 -10.32 -19.43 -4.71
CA ASN A 4 -10.32 -18.10 -4.10
C ASN A 4 -8.87 -17.62 -3.90
N THR A 5 -8.19 -17.30 -5.01
CA THR A 5 -6.99 -16.45 -5.02
C THR A 5 -7.40 -15.00 -4.77
N GLY A 6 -8.08 -14.77 -3.63
CA GLY A 6 -8.56 -13.46 -3.25
C GLY A 6 -7.38 -12.53 -3.04
N ARG A 7 -7.27 -11.50 -3.89
CA ARG A 7 -6.43 -10.34 -3.59
C ARG A 7 -7.09 -9.57 -2.48
N LEU A 8 -6.37 -9.31 -1.39
CA LEU A 8 -6.87 -8.52 -0.27
C LEU A 8 -6.36 -7.09 -0.40
N THR A 9 -7.25 -6.14 -0.66
CA THR A 9 -6.87 -4.72 -0.59
C THR A 9 -7.25 -4.19 0.77
N LEU A 10 -6.23 -3.79 1.53
CA LEU A 10 -6.29 -3.18 2.84
C LEU A 10 -6.01 -1.69 2.66
N ALA A 11 -7.04 -0.85 2.62
CA ALA A 11 -6.76 0.58 2.66
C ALA A 11 -6.50 1.02 4.10
N LEU A 12 -5.30 1.54 4.38
CA LEU A 12 -5.08 2.37 5.55
C LEU A 12 -5.57 3.77 5.21
N ASP A 13 -6.89 3.91 5.05
CA ASP A 13 -7.53 5.22 4.86
C ASP A 13 -7.26 6.15 6.07
N ASP A 14 -6.81 5.56 7.19
CA ASP A 14 -6.62 6.24 8.45
C ASP A 14 -5.19 6.63 8.79
N LEU A 15 -4.17 6.60 7.91
CA LEU A 15 -2.87 7.15 8.34
C LEU A 15 -2.95 8.67 8.59
N PHE A 16 -3.72 9.40 7.77
CA PHE A 16 -4.05 10.81 8.02
C PHE A 16 -5.15 10.99 9.08
N ALA A 17 -6.02 9.99 9.29
CA ALA A 17 -6.98 10.00 10.39
C ALA A 17 -6.36 9.60 11.74
N ASN A 18 -5.24 8.89 11.79
CA ASN A 18 -4.45 8.58 12.99
C ASN A 18 -3.47 9.70 13.31
N MET A 19 -3.14 10.54 12.33
CA MET A 19 -2.75 11.90 12.63
C MET A 19 -3.82 12.58 13.51
N SER A 20 -5.09 12.15 13.56
CA SER A 20 -6.06 12.73 14.50
C SER A 20 -5.69 12.50 15.96
N GLU A 21 -4.99 11.43 16.34
CA GLU A 21 -4.50 11.24 17.72
C GLU A 21 -3.35 12.22 18.00
N ILE A 22 -2.40 12.34 17.07
CA ILE A 22 -1.31 13.34 17.16
C ILE A 22 -1.88 14.77 17.14
N LEU A 23 -2.93 15.03 16.34
CA LEU A 23 -3.64 16.31 16.24
C LEU A 23 -4.56 16.54 17.45
N ALA A 24 -5.02 15.50 18.13
CA ALA A 24 -5.83 15.59 19.35
C ALA A 24 -4.97 16.09 20.51
N ASP A 25 -3.72 15.65 20.56
CA ASP A 25 -2.71 16.13 21.52
C ASP A 25 -2.10 17.49 21.12
N MET A 26 -2.34 17.95 19.89
CA MET A 26 -1.89 19.28 19.45
C MET A 26 -2.78 20.40 19.98
N THR A 27 -2.14 21.45 20.45
CA THR A 27 -2.83 22.70 20.77
C THR A 27 -3.52 23.26 19.51
N PRO A 28 -4.62 24.02 19.66
CA PRO A 28 -5.28 24.70 18.53
C PRO A 28 -4.32 25.55 17.69
N GLU A 29 -3.27 26.09 18.33
CA GLU A 29 -2.24 26.90 17.70
C GLU A 29 -1.26 26.07 16.87
N GLN A 30 -0.86 24.88 17.33
CA GLN A 30 -0.06 23.92 16.56
C GLN A 30 -0.83 23.40 15.35
N ARG A 31 -2.12 23.10 15.51
CA ARG A 31 -2.99 22.69 14.39
C ARG A 31 -3.15 23.79 13.35
N THR A 32 -3.28 25.04 13.79
CA THR A 32 -3.35 26.21 12.90
C THR A 32 -2.04 26.40 12.15
N LYS A 33 -0.89 26.36 12.84
CA LYS A 33 0.43 26.45 12.20
C LYS A 33 0.67 25.31 11.20
N LEU A 34 0.26 24.09 11.54
CA LEU A 34 0.37 22.93 10.65
C LEU A 34 -0.51 23.09 9.41
N ARG A 35 -1.78 23.50 9.59
CA ARG A 35 -2.70 23.75 8.48
C ARG A 35 -2.18 24.87 7.59
N ASP A 36 -1.70 25.96 8.16
CA ASP A 36 -1.22 27.12 7.40
C ASP A 36 0.14 26.84 6.72
N ALA A 37 0.91 25.89 7.24
CA ALA A 37 2.15 25.40 6.62
C ALA A 37 1.89 24.45 5.43
N VAL A 38 0.68 23.90 5.30
CA VAL A 38 0.31 23.01 4.19
C VAL A 38 -0.57 23.79 3.21
N PRO A 39 -0.11 24.06 1.98
CA PRO A 39 -0.94 24.74 0.99
C PRO A 39 -2.26 24.01 0.80
N ALA A 40 -3.40 24.72 0.80
CA ALA A 40 -4.72 24.08 0.65
C ALA A 40 -4.80 23.18 -0.60
N GLY A 41 -4.21 23.62 -1.71
CA GLY A 41 -4.14 22.82 -2.95
C GLY A 41 -3.31 21.54 -2.82
N PHE A 42 -2.41 21.43 -1.83
CA PHE A 42 -1.66 20.20 -1.57
C PHE A 42 -2.53 19.12 -0.93
N GLN A 43 -3.43 19.49 -0.01
CA GLN A 43 -4.38 18.54 0.58
C GLN A 43 -5.36 18.01 -0.47
N ASP A 44 -5.84 18.88 -1.36
CA ASP A 44 -6.68 18.49 -2.48
C ASP A 44 -5.95 17.54 -3.43
N GLN A 45 -4.67 17.80 -3.73
CA GLN A 45 -3.83 16.92 -4.55
C GLN A 45 -3.60 15.55 -3.91
N ILE A 46 -3.36 15.47 -2.59
CA ILE A 46 -3.24 14.19 -1.89
C ILE A 46 -4.56 13.42 -1.98
N ARG A 47 -5.69 14.08 -1.71
CA ARG A 47 -7.01 13.43 -1.78
C ARG A 47 -7.28 12.90 -3.19
N ALA A 48 -7.00 13.70 -4.21
CA ALA A 48 -7.13 13.28 -5.61
C ALA A 48 -6.23 12.07 -5.92
N ALA A 49 -4.96 12.10 -5.51
CA ALA A 49 -4.04 10.98 -5.69
C ALA A 49 -4.49 9.70 -4.98
N THR A 50 -5.06 9.81 -3.78
CA THR A 50 -5.65 8.67 -3.04
C THR A 50 -6.82 8.08 -3.82
N THR A 51 -7.77 8.90 -4.25
CA THR A 51 -8.94 8.46 -5.04
C THR A 51 -8.52 7.80 -6.35
N ASP A 52 -7.54 8.40 -7.05
CA ASP A 52 -7.02 7.82 -8.30
C ASP A 52 -6.33 6.48 -8.06
N THR A 53 -5.54 6.36 -6.98
CA THR A 53 -4.87 5.10 -6.60
C THR A 53 -5.90 4.01 -6.29
N GLU A 54 -6.94 4.34 -5.53
CA GLU A 54 -8.04 3.43 -5.22
C GLU A 54 -8.77 2.98 -6.49
N ALA A 55 -9.11 3.91 -7.38
CA ALA A 55 -9.77 3.60 -8.65
C ALA A 55 -8.90 2.67 -9.52
N MET A 56 -7.60 2.93 -9.61
CA MET A 56 -6.65 2.08 -10.35
C MET A 56 -6.56 0.66 -9.77
N LEU A 57 -6.51 0.53 -8.44
CA LEU A 57 -6.46 -0.77 -7.78
C LEU A 57 -7.75 -1.55 -7.98
N MET A 58 -8.91 -0.91 -7.77
CA MET A 58 -10.21 -1.55 -7.94
C MET A 58 -10.43 -2.01 -9.37
N ALA A 59 -10.09 -1.18 -10.37
CA ALA A 59 -10.14 -1.57 -11.77
C ALA A 59 -9.21 -2.76 -12.08
N GLY A 60 -8.00 -2.77 -11.52
CA GLY A 60 -7.06 -3.88 -11.66
C GLY A 60 -7.56 -5.18 -11.03
N ILE A 61 -8.13 -5.12 -9.83
CA ILE A 61 -8.69 -6.28 -9.13
C ILE A 61 -9.87 -6.84 -9.93
N GLU A 62 -10.83 -6.00 -10.30
CA GLU A 62 -12.00 -6.40 -11.10
C GLU A 62 -11.58 -7.08 -12.40
N ALA A 63 -10.62 -6.50 -13.12
CA ALA A 63 -10.12 -7.06 -14.38
C ALA A 63 -9.42 -8.42 -14.20
N THR A 64 -8.80 -8.68 -13.05
CA THR A 64 -7.99 -9.90 -12.84
C THR A 64 -8.76 -11.02 -12.14
N THR A 65 -9.65 -10.69 -11.21
CA THR A 65 -10.32 -11.68 -10.35
C THR A 65 -11.83 -11.72 -10.57
N GLY A 66 -12.41 -10.74 -11.28
CA GLY A 66 -13.87 -10.57 -11.36
C GLY A 66 -14.52 -10.18 -10.02
N LEU A 67 -13.73 -10.01 -8.96
CA LEU A 67 -14.20 -9.62 -7.63
C LEU A 67 -14.17 -8.09 -7.51
N ARG A 68 -15.23 -7.53 -6.93
CA ARG A 68 -15.25 -6.16 -6.40
C ARG A 68 -15.26 -6.26 -4.89
N GLY A 69 -14.10 -6.17 -4.25
CA GLY A 69 -14.00 -6.31 -2.80
C GLY A 69 -12.81 -5.55 -2.24
N LYS A 70 -13.12 -4.59 -1.36
CA LYS A 70 -12.16 -3.90 -0.48
C LYS A 70 -12.47 -4.36 0.95
N ALA A 71 -11.47 -4.79 1.68
CA ALA A 71 -11.60 -5.00 3.12
C ALA A 71 -11.04 -3.75 3.81
N HIS A 72 -11.90 -3.02 4.50
CA HIS A 72 -11.41 -1.99 5.42
C HIS A 72 -10.92 -2.68 6.68
N VAL A 73 -9.62 -2.54 6.95
CA VAL A 73 -8.99 -3.10 8.14
C VAL A 73 -8.35 -1.93 8.89
N PRO A 74 -8.60 -1.79 10.20
CA PRO A 74 -7.98 -0.73 10.96
C PRO A 74 -6.45 -0.86 10.89
N PRO A 75 -5.68 0.22 11.08
CA PRO A 75 -4.22 0.15 11.02
C PRO A 75 -3.59 -0.88 11.97
N SER A 76 -4.23 -1.15 13.12
CA SER A 76 -3.83 -2.22 14.05
C SER A 76 -4.06 -3.62 13.51
N GLY A 77 -4.99 -3.81 12.57
CA GLY A 77 -5.25 -5.09 11.92
C GLY A 77 -4.35 -5.35 10.70
N VAL A 78 -3.40 -4.47 10.40
CA VAL A 78 -2.37 -4.70 9.37
C VAL A 78 -1.09 -5.16 10.05
N PRO A 79 -0.49 -6.31 9.64
CA PRO A 79 0.74 -6.80 10.24
C PRO A 79 1.86 -5.76 10.23
N ASP A 80 2.63 -5.70 11.31
CA ASP A 80 3.66 -4.67 11.51
C ASP A 80 4.66 -4.60 10.36
N TRP A 81 5.12 -5.74 9.84
CA TRP A 81 6.08 -5.74 8.73
C TRP A 81 5.52 -5.08 7.46
N LEU A 82 4.21 -5.23 7.21
CA LEU A 82 3.54 -4.68 6.03
C LEU A 82 3.29 -3.18 6.23
N ARG A 83 2.82 -2.79 7.43
CA ARG A 83 2.60 -1.40 7.83
C ARG A 83 3.90 -0.60 7.86
N LEU A 84 4.93 -1.12 8.52
CA LEU A 84 6.25 -0.48 8.63
C LEU A 84 6.97 -0.47 7.29
N GLY A 85 6.82 -1.51 6.45
CA GLY A 85 7.36 -1.51 5.09
C GLY A 85 6.80 -0.38 4.24
N ALA A 86 5.47 -0.20 4.23
CA ALA A 86 4.84 0.90 3.51
C ALA A 86 5.28 2.28 4.04
N LEU A 87 5.40 2.43 5.37
CA LEU A 87 5.89 3.66 6.00
C LEU A 87 7.36 3.95 5.69
N ASP A 88 8.22 2.92 5.63
CA ASP A 88 9.63 3.07 5.26
C ASP A 88 9.77 3.57 3.82
N GLU A 89 9.01 3.03 2.87
CA GLU A 89 9.01 3.52 1.49
C GLU A 89 8.56 4.97 1.38
N LEU A 90 7.49 5.34 2.10
CA LEU A 90 7.01 6.71 2.13
C LEU A 90 8.04 7.65 2.77
N ALA A 91 8.66 7.25 3.88
CA ALA A 91 9.70 8.01 4.56
C ALA A 91 10.92 8.23 3.66
N ARG A 92 11.38 7.20 2.97
CA ARG A 92 12.49 7.28 2.00
C ARG A 92 12.16 8.20 0.83
N LEU A 93 10.93 8.17 0.33
CA LEU A 93 10.49 9.07 -0.73
C LEU A 93 10.49 10.53 -0.26
N MET A 94 9.95 10.79 0.93
CA MET A 94 9.93 12.14 1.53
C MET A 94 11.34 12.67 1.79
N ALA A 95 12.24 11.82 2.26
CA ALA A 95 13.64 12.16 2.51
C ALA A 95 14.50 12.26 1.24
N GLY A 96 13.98 11.85 0.08
CA GLY A 96 14.75 11.78 -1.17
C GLY A 96 15.83 10.71 -1.19
N THR A 97 15.73 9.70 -0.31
CA THR A 97 16.70 8.59 -0.20
C THR A 97 16.21 7.29 -0.85
N GLY A 98 14.94 7.25 -1.25
CA GLY A 98 14.36 6.13 -2.02
C GLY A 98 14.76 6.21 -3.49
N ARG A 99 14.93 5.06 -4.14
CA ARG A 99 15.04 5.03 -5.61
C ARG A 99 13.67 5.25 -6.21
N THR A 100 13.64 5.93 -7.34
CA THR A 100 12.40 6.13 -8.09
C THR A 100 12.53 5.65 -9.53
N CYS A 101 11.41 5.46 -10.22
CA CYS A 101 11.45 5.35 -11.68
C CYS A 101 11.95 6.65 -12.33
N ILE A 102 12.28 6.59 -13.63
CA ILE A 102 12.81 7.73 -14.40
C ILE A 102 11.85 8.94 -14.45
N HIS A 103 10.55 8.72 -14.22
CA HIS A 103 9.57 9.80 -14.14
C HIS A 103 9.64 10.59 -12.83
N ASN A 104 10.53 10.18 -11.90
CA ASN A 104 10.83 10.86 -10.64
C ASN A 104 9.57 11.27 -9.85
N PRO A 105 8.70 10.29 -9.48
CA PRO A 105 7.60 10.57 -8.56
C PRO A 105 8.12 11.26 -7.30
N SER A 106 7.39 12.26 -6.82
CA SER A 106 7.76 13.04 -5.64
C SER A 106 6.57 13.14 -4.70
N PHE A 107 6.82 13.02 -3.40
CA PHE A 107 5.82 13.27 -2.38
C PHE A 107 5.24 14.69 -2.46
N TYR A 108 6.07 15.69 -2.82
CA TYR A 108 5.68 17.10 -2.91
C TYR A 108 4.89 17.44 -4.18
N ARG A 109 4.69 16.47 -5.08
CA ARG A 109 3.83 16.57 -6.26
C ARG A 109 2.92 15.33 -6.29
N PRO A 110 1.90 15.31 -5.41
CA PRO A 110 1.11 14.11 -5.16
C PRO A 110 0.51 13.57 -6.46
N GLN A 111 0.74 12.30 -6.70
CA GLN A 111 0.19 11.48 -7.77
C GLN A 111 0.16 10.04 -7.28
N PRO A 112 -0.62 9.14 -7.90
CA PRO A 112 -0.56 7.72 -7.60
C PRO A 112 0.87 7.17 -7.72
N ILE A 113 1.36 6.61 -6.62
CA ILE A 113 2.68 5.98 -6.52
C ILE A 113 2.57 4.58 -5.94
N PHE A 114 3.51 3.73 -6.32
CA PHE A 114 3.46 2.30 -6.07
C PHE A 114 4.81 1.82 -5.57
N ALA A 115 4.80 0.95 -4.58
CA ALA A 115 5.96 0.24 -4.07
C ALA A 115 5.59 -1.21 -3.74
N ALA A 116 6.57 -2.06 -3.49
CA ALA A 116 6.31 -3.47 -3.20
C ALA A 116 7.33 -4.08 -2.24
N ALA A 117 6.86 -4.98 -1.38
CA ALA A 117 7.66 -5.62 -0.34
C ALA A 117 8.82 -6.45 -0.91
N HIS A 118 8.62 -7.16 -2.03
CA HIS A 118 9.70 -7.90 -2.71
C HIS A 118 10.79 -7.00 -3.32
N LYS A 119 10.59 -5.67 -3.37
CA LYS A 119 11.52 -4.72 -4.01
C LYS A 119 11.67 -3.43 -3.20
N PRO A 120 12.22 -3.52 -1.98
CA PRO A 120 12.32 -2.39 -1.09
C PRO A 120 13.21 -1.27 -1.65
N GLY A 121 12.91 -0.05 -1.23
CA GLY A 121 13.55 1.20 -1.60
C GLY A 121 13.29 1.63 -3.04
N LEU A 122 12.25 1.12 -3.72
CA LEU A 122 11.84 1.55 -5.05
C LEU A 122 10.38 1.99 -5.07
N VAL A 123 10.17 3.27 -5.37
CA VAL A 123 8.84 3.85 -5.61
C VAL A 123 8.66 4.21 -7.09
N VAL A 124 7.56 3.80 -7.69
CA VAL A 124 7.29 4.03 -9.11
C VAL A 124 5.96 4.74 -9.32
N CYS A 125 5.82 5.51 -10.40
CA CYS A 125 4.52 6.02 -10.84
C CYS A 125 3.69 4.92 -11.52
N GLY A 126 2.39 5.18 -11.75
CA GLY A 126 1.49 4.23 -12.40
C GLY A 126 1.96 3.72 -13.77
N ARG A 127 2.67 4.55 -14.55
CA ARG A 127 3.25 4.15 -15.86
C ARG A 127 4.36 3.10 -15.74
N CYS A 128 5.01 3.03 -14.58
CA CYS A 128 6.14 2.15 -14.31
C CYS A 128 5.75 0.98 -13.39
N LEU A 129 4.46 0.75 -13.15
CA LEU A 129 3.97 -0.32 -12.27
C LEU A 129 4.52 -1.70 -12.64
N ALA A 130 4.73 -1.95 -13.94
CA ALA A 130 5.31 -3.19 -14.44
C ALA A 130 6.71 -3.52 -13.86
N MET A 131 7.43 -2.52 -13.34
CA MET A 131 8.73 -2.71 -12.68
C MET A 131 8.63 -3.40 -11.31
N LEU A 132 7.42 -3.50 -10.75
CA LEU A 132 7.10 -4.18 -9.49
C LEU A 132 6.44 -5.55 -9.72
N ILE A 133 6.45 -6.07 -10.96
CA ILE A 133 5.92 -7.41 -11.22
C ILE A 133 6.96 -8.46 -10.80
N VAL A 134 6.57 -9.36 -9.90
CA VAL A 134 7.34 -10.57 -9.57
C VAL A 134 7.05 -11.65 -10.61
N ARG A 135 8.09 -12.39 -11.02
CA ARG A 135 7.99 -13.49 -11.99
C ARG A 135 8.85 -14.69 -11.56
N GLY A 136 8.54 -15.85 -12.11
CA GLY A 136 9.32 -17.07 -11.91
C GLY A 136 9.19 -17.60 -10.49
N GLU A 137 10.23 -18.28 -10.00
CA GLU A 137 10.19 -18.90 -8.66
C GLU A 137 9.97 -17.89 -7.53
N ASN A 138 10.40 -16.65 -7.70
CA ASN A 138 10.18 -15.60 -6.71
C ASN A 138 8.69 -15.27 -6.52
N SER A 139 7.82 -15.55 -7.50
CA SER A 139 6.37 -15.32 -7.35
C SER A 139 5.69 -16.35 -6.44
N LYS A 140 6.45 -17.32 -5.94
CA LYS A 140 6.01 -18.31 -4.95
C LYS A 140 6.52 -18.01 -3.55
N VAL A 141 7.36 -16.99 -3.37
CA VAL A 141 7.96 -16.67 -2.06
C VAL A 141 7.11 -15.63 -1.36
N CYS A 142 6.75 -15.90 -0.10
CA CYS A 142 6.03 -14.95 0.74
C CYS A 142 6.96 -13.79 1.13
N ASP A 143 6.51 -12.56 0.90
CA ASP A 143 7.27 -11.35 1.22
C ASP A 143 7.43 -11.13 2.73
N GLY A 144 6.48 -11.62 3.54
CA GLY A 144 6.53 -11.51 5.00
C GLY A 144 7.51 -12.49 5.67
N CYS A 145 7.32 -13.81 5.45
CA CYS A 145 8.09 -14.85 6.16
C CYS A 145 9.11 -15.60 5.30
N GLY A 146 9.17 -15.37 3.99
CA GLY A 146 10.06 -16.09 3.07
C GLY A 146 9.62 -17.53 2.73
N HIS A 147 8.46 -17.99 3.23
CA HIS A 147 7.92 -19.31 2.88
C HIS A 147 7.74 -19.44 1.36
N THR A 148 8.20 -20.55 0.79
CA THR A 148 8.00 -20.86 -0.63
C THR A 148 6.72 -21.70 -0.78
N CYS A 149 5.67 -21.04 -1.24
CA CYS A 149 4.36 -21.62 -1.50
C CYS A 149 4.41 -22.66 -2.62
N THR A 150 3.77 -23.81 -2.38
CA THR A 150 3.71 -24.93 -3.33
C THR A 150 2.67 -24.75 -4.44
N GLY A 151 1.86 -23.69 -4.37
CA GLY A 151 0.87 -23.33 -5.38
C GLY A 151 -0.58 -23.41 -4.88
N PRO A 152 -1.50 -22.66 -5.51
CA PRO A 152 -2.92 -22.64 -5.12
C PRO A 152 -3.60 -24.01 -5.22
N GLU A 153 -3.15 -24.89 -6.11
CA GLU A 153 -3.61 -26.28 -6.25
C GLU A 153 -3.41 -27.11 -4.98
N ASN A 154 -2.41 -26.77 -4.18
CA ASN A 154 -2.10 -27.40 -2.90
C ASN A 154 -2.67 -26.61 -1.70
N LYS A 155 -3.53 -25.61 -1.95
CA LYS A 155 -4.08 -24.66 -0.97
C LYS A 155 -3.02 -23.79 -0.26
N ASP A 156 -1.81 -23.76 -0.81
CA ASP A 156 -0.64 -23.03 -0.33
C ASP A 156 -0.14 -22.11 -1.45
N GLY A 157 -0.98 -21.14 -1.82
CA GLY A 157 -0.69 -20.13 -2.83
C GLY A 157 -0.30 -18.79 -2.22
N ILE A 158 0.29 -17.93 -3.05
CA ILE A 158 0.52 -16.52 -2.71
C ILE A 158 -0.78 -15.74 -2.89
N HIS A 159 -1.12 -14.97 -1.85
CA HIS A 159 -2.23 -14.03 -1.81
C HIS A 159 -1.67 -12.62 -1.96
N GLU A 160 -1.93 -11.98 -3.09
CA GLU A 160 -1.51 -10.59 -3.30
C GLU A 160 -2.34 -9.66 -2.43
N THR A 161 -1.64 -8.88 -1.64
CA THR A 161 -2.21 -7.94 -0.68
C THR A 161 -1.68 -6.55 -0.99
N VAL A 162 -2.56 -5.55 -0.95
CA VAL A 162 -2.15 -4.15 -1.17
C VAL A 162 -2.56 -3.33 0.03
N VAL A 163 -1.59 -2.60 0.58
CA VAL A 163 -1.80 -1.60 1.62
C VAL A 163 -1.76 -0.20 1.00
N MET A 164 -2.79 0.60 1.20
CA MET A 164 -2.79 2.00 0.75
C MET A 164 -2.51 2.97 1.89
N ILE A 165 -1.64 3.95 1.67
CA ILE A 165 -1.38 5.10 2.56
C ILE A 165 -1.40 6.37 1.72
N GLY A 166 -2.50 7.12 1.77
CA GLY A 166 -2.69 8.28 0.89
C GLY A 166 -2.57 7.89 -0.60
N GLY A 167 -1.72 8.58 -1.36
CA GLY A 167 -1.43 8.25 -2.76
C GLY A 167 -0.47 7.07 -2.97
N LEU A 168 0.02 6.42 -1.92
CA LEU A 168 0.90 5.25 -2.00
C LEU A 168 0.10 3.95 -1.92
N ALA A 169 0.28 3.07 -2.91
CA ALA A 169 -0.09 1.67 -2.85
C ALA A 169 1.16 0.79 -2.66
N TYR A 170 1.19 0.01 -1.58
CA TYR A 170 2.27 -0.90 -1.24
C TYR A 170 1.80 -2.35 -1.37
N SER A 171 2.33 -3.09 -2.35
CA SER A 171 1.93 -4.47 -2.61
C SER A 171 2.84 -5.50 -1.93
N ALA A 172 2.28 -6.64 -1.56
CA ALA A 172 3.01 -7.79 -1.05
C ALA A 172 2.34 -9.10 -1.47
N GLY A 173 3.12 -10.14 -1.72
CA GLY A 173 2.66 -11.52 -1.84
C GLY A 173 2.73 -12.20 -0.47
N MET A 174 1.59 -12.67 0.04
CA MET A 174 1.51 -13.28 1.38
C MET A 174 1.11 -14.75 1.30
N CYS A 175 1.78 -15.62 2.04
CA CYS A 175 1.26 -16.97 2.28
C CYS A 175 0.01 -16.90 3.15
N ARG A 176 -0.74 -18.01 3.23
CA ARG A 176 -1.96 -18.09 4.04
C ARG A 176 -1.74 -17.75 5.52
N ASP A 177 -0.61 -18.16 6.10
CA ASP A 177 -0.33 -17.91 7.51
C ASP A 177 -0.02 -16.44 7.79
N CYS A 178 0.71 -15.76 6.88
CA CYS A 178 0.89 -14.32 6.96
C CYS A 178 -0.44 -13.58 6.75
N LEU A 179 -1.29 -14.06 5.83
CA LEU A 179 -2.60 -13.44 5.58
C LEU A 179 -3.50 -13.47 6.83
N ARG A 180 -3.44 -14.55 7.61
CA ARG A 180 -4.19 -14.69 8.87
C ARG A 180 -3.75 -13.72 9.96
N GLN A 181 -2.57 -13.11 9.84
CA GLN A 181 -2.12 -12.06 10.77
C GLN A 181 -2.84 -10.73 10.53
N CYS A 182 -3.52 -10.56 9.38
CA CYS A 182 -4.38 -9.43 9.17
C CYS A 182 -5.66 -9.62 10.02
N GLU A 183 -5.76 -8.94 11.16
CA GLU A 183 -6.94 -9.00 12.04
C GLU A 183 -8.12 -8.25 11.39
N ALA A 184 -8.82 -8.94 10.48
CA ALA A 184 -10.22 -8.73 10.05
C ALA A 184 -10.54 -9.57 8.79
N LEU A 185 -10.28 -10.89 8.84
CA LEU A 185 -10.88 -11.88 7.94
C LEU A 185 -11.37 -13.10 8.73
#